data_AF-A0A6I8NQS2-F1
#
_entry.id   AF-A0A6I8NQS2-F1
#
_cell.length_a   1.000
_cell.length_b   1.000
_cell.length_c   1.000
_cell.angle_alpha   90.00
_cell.angle_beta   90.00
_cell.angle_gamma   90.00
#
_symmetry.space_group_name_H-M   'P 1'
#
loop_
_entity.id
_entity.type
_entity.pdbx_description
1 polymer ?
#
loop_
_entity_poly.entity_id
_entity_poly.type
_entity_poly.pdbx_seq_one_letter_code
_entity_poly.pdbx_strand_id
1 'polypeptide(L)' 'MDNSNLTSMFEMMDPSKQGYITSVQLREALQTLGLPTEDESFPDGERITIERFISEVRHPTSPRASARKF' A
#
# COMPACT_ATOMS: atom_id res chain seq x y z
N MET A 1 2.89 -5.80 -17.06
CA MET A 1 2.79 -4.47 -16.43
C MET A 1 3.88 -4.38 -15.40
N ASP A 2 4.75 -3.41 -15.58
CA ASP A 2 6.07 -3.31 -14.98
C ASP A 2 5.95 -2.92 -13.51
N ASN A 3 6.19 -3.87 -12.61
CA ASN A 3 6.25 -3.60 -11.17
C ASN A 3 7.42 -2.65 -10.82
N SER A 4 8.33 -2.38 -11.76
CA SER A 4 9.47 -1.47 -11.59
C SER A 4 9.04 -0.04 -11.28
N ASN A 5 7.96 0.48 -11.88
CA ASN A 5 7.50 1.85 -11.59
C ASN A 5 6.97 1.98 -10.15
N LEU A 6 6.22 0.97 -9.68
CA LEU A 6 5.73 0.89 -8.29
C LEU A 6 6.87 0.69 -7.30
N THR A 7 7.88 -0.09 -7.68
CA THR A 7 9.10 -0.29 -6.87
C THR A 7 9.85 1.01 -6.70
N SER A 8 10.08 1.77 -7.77
CA SER A 8 10.73 3.07 -7.68
C SER A 8 9.94 4.06 -6.83
N MET A 9 8.60 4.06 -6.94
CA MET A 9 7.77 4.93 -6.11
C MET A 9 7.82 4.52 -4.63
N PHE A 10 7.88 3.22 -4.34
CA PHE A 10 8.06 2.69 -3.00
C PHE A 10 9.43 3.10 -2.41
N GLU A 11 10.51 2.95 -3.19
CA GLU A 11 11.85 3.37 -2.78
C GLU A 11 11.95 4.88 -2.53
N MET A 12 11.18 5.70 -3.26
CA MET A 12 11.09 7.14 -2.99
C MET A 12 10.41 7.47 -1.65
N MET A 13 9.50 6.61 -1.19
CA MET A 13 8.82 6.76 0.10
C MET A 13 9.58 6.15 1.28
N ASP A 14 10.45 5.16 1.03
CA ASP A 14 11.37 4.56 1.99
C ASP A 14 12.82 5.03 1.76
N PRO A 15 13.15 6.31 2.03
CA PRO A 15 14.52 6.80 1.87
C PRO A 15 15.50 6.12 2.83
N SER A 16 14.99 5.53 3.91
CA SER A 16 15.78 4.78 4.88
C SER A 16 16.13 3.37 4.41
N LYS A 17 15.56 2.91 3.28
CA LYS A 17 15.72 1.56 2.71
C LYS A 17 15.48 0.46 3.74
N GLN A 18 14.51 0.66 4.62
CA GLN A 18 14.12 -0.30 5.65
C GLN A 18 13.32 -1.48 5.06
N GLY A 19 12.85 -1.37 3.81
CA GLY A 19 12.03 -2.36 3.12
C GLY A 19 10.55 -2.27 3.46
N TYR A 20 10.15 -1.23 4.20
CA TYR A 20 8.76 -0.95 4.56
C TYR A 20 8.49 0.57 4.60
N ILE A 21 7.27 0.95 4.29
CA ILE A 21 6.73 2.30 4.51
C ILE A 21 5.68 2.25 5.62
N THR A 22 5.32 3.39 6.19
CA THR A 22 4.22 3.45 7.15
C THR A 22 2.86 3.54 6.46
N SER A 23 1.78 3.21 7.18
CA SER A 23 0.40 3.39 6.72
C SER A 23 0.11 4.83 6.25
N VAL A 24 0.70 5.83 6.90
CA VAL A 24 0.60 7.25 6.49
C VAL A 24 1.21 7.46 5.10
N GLN A 25 2.42 6.97 4.86
CA GLN A 25 3.11 7.12 3.56
C GLN A 25 2.37 6.36 2.45
N LEU A 26 1.84 5.17 2.75
CA LEU A 26 0.99 4.43 1.82
C LEU A 26 -0.23 5.27 1.42
N ARG A 27 -0.90 5.89 2.40
CA ARG A 27 -2.09 6.73 2.17
C ARG A 27 -1.77 7.91 1.25
N GLU A 28 -0.63 8.58 1.48
CA GLU A 28 -0.17 9.68 0.64
C GLU A 28 0.12 9.25 -0.81
N ALA A 29 0.75 8.09 -1.01
CA ALA A 29 0.96 7.55 -2.36
C ALA A 29 -0.34 7.18 -3.06
N LEU A 30 -1.26 6.51 -2.35
CA LEU A 30 -2.56 6.15 -2.90
C LEU A 30 -3.37 7.41 -3.27
N GLN A 31 -3.35 8.46 -2.44
CA GLN A 31 -3.96 9.76 -2.78
C GLN A 31 -3.32 10.39 -4.01
N THR A 32 -1.98 10.33 -4.14
CA THR A 32 -1.25 10.84 -5.32
C THR A 32 -1.65 10.08 -6.59
N LEU A 33 -1.94 8.79 -6.48
CA LEU A 33 -2.44 7.95 -7.58
C LEU A 33 -3.94 8.11 -7.84
N GLY A 34 -4.67 8.88 -7.02
CA GLY A 34 -6.13 9.02 -7.10
C GLY A 34 -6.89 7.76 -6.69
N LEU A 35 -6.24 6.88 -5.92
CA LEU A 35 -6.84 5.64 -5.40
C LEU A 35 -7.56 5.89 -4.07
N PRO A 36 -8.71 5.25 -3.84
CA PRO A 36 -9.43 5.38 -2.58
C PRO A 36 -8.62 4.74 -1.45
N THR A 37 -8.33 5.54 -0.43
CA THR A 37 -7.74 5.07 0.82
C THR A 37 -8.87 4.93 1.82
N GLU A 38 -9.42 3.73 1.97
CA GLU A 38 -10.37 3.49 3.06
C GLU A 38 -9.60 3.63 4.38
N ASP A 39 -9.88 4.72 5.11
CA ASP A 39 -9.14 5.19 6.28
C ASP A 39 -9.05 4.11 7.40
N GLU A 40 -9.98 3.15 7.38
CA GLU A 40 -10.07 2.05 8.34
C GLU A 40 -9.15 0.85 8.03
N SER A 41 -8.48 0.83 6.87
CA SER A 41 -7.78 -0.39 6.40
C SER A 41 -6.35 -0.54 6.92
N PHE A 42 -5.74 0.54 7.43
CA PHE A 42 -4.33 0.55 7.85
C PHE A 42 -4.15 1.20 9.22
N PRO A 43 -3.93 0.44 10.30
CA PRO A 43 -3.61 1.01 11.60
C PRO A 43 -2.37 1.92 11.57
N ASP A 44 -2.36 2.94 12.41
CA ASP A 44 -1.22 3.84 12.59
C ASP A 44 0.05 3.06 12.97
N GLY A 45 1.13 3.28 12.21
CA GLY A 45 2.41 2.63 12.42
C GLY A 45 2.53 1.21 11.86
N GLU A 46 1.54 0.72 11.09
CA GLU A 46 1.70 -0.52 10.34
C GLU A 46 2.84 -0.40 9.33
N ARG A 47 3.68 -1.43 9.28
CA ARG A 47 4.77 -1.55 8.32
C ARG A 47 4.25 -2.21 7.05
N ILE A 48 4.08 -1.41 6.01
CA ILE A 48 3.62 -1.85 4.69
C ILE A 48 4.85 -2.21 3.86
N THR A 49 4.96 -3.46 3.44
CA THR A 49 6.01 -3.90 2.51
C THR A 49 5.66 -3.56 1.06
N ILE A 50 6.66 -3.61 0.18
CA ILE A 50 6.46 -3.37 -1.26
C ILE A 50 5.44 -4.32 -1.88
N GLU A 51 5.38 -5.59 -1.45
CA GLU A 51 4.41 -6.56 -1.96
C GLU A 51 2.97 -6.14 -1.60
N ARG A 52 2.78 -5.66 -0.37
CA ARG A 52 1.50 -5.12 0.10
C ARG A 52 1.13 -3.87 -0.68
N PHE A 53 2.07 -2.95 -0.87
CA PHE A 53 1.89 -1.74 -1.66
C PHE A 53 1.44 -2.05 -3.10
N ILE A 54 2.16 -2.94 -3.80
CA ILE A 54 1.82 -3.34 -5.17
C ILE A 54 0.43 -3.99 -5.22
N SER A 55 0.09 -4.81 -4.22
CA SER A 55 -1.24 -5.43 -4.12
C SER A 55 -2.34 -4.39 -3.98
N GLU A 56 -2.18 -3.37 -3.15
CA GLU A 56 -3.18 -2.32 -2.95
C GLU A 56 -3.34 -1.45 -4.20
N VAL A 57 -2.24 -1.10 -4.88
CA VAL A 57 -2.30 -0.31 -6.12
C VAL A 57 -2.92 -1.10 -7.28
N ARG A 58 -2.65 -2.41 -7.38
CA ARG A 58 -3.22 -3.27 -8.44
C ARG A 58 -4.64 -3.73 -8.14
N HIS A 59 -5.00 -3.87 -6.87
CA HIS A 59 -6.31 -4.34 -6.41
C HIS A 59 -6.86 -3.42 -5.32
N PRO A 60 -7.21 -2.16 -5.64
CA PRO A 60 -7.70 -1.17 -4.68
C PRO A 60 -9.06 -1.54 -4.05
N THR A 61 -9.69 -2.63 -4.49
CA THR A 61 -11.05 -3.04 -4.11
C THR A 61 -11.14 -4.50 -3.67
N SER A 62 -10.04 -5.20 -3.43
CA SER A 62 -10.15 -6.59 -2.95
C SER A 62 -10.39 -6.61 -1.44
N PRO A 63 -11.62 -6.91 -0.97
CA PRO A 63 -11.90 -6.93 0.45
C PRO A 63 -11.05 -8.03 1.07
N ARG A 64 -10.13 -7.68 1.97
CA ARG A 64 -9.45 -8.66 2.83
C ARG A 64 -10.39 -9.42 3.77
N ALA A 65 -11.71 -9.17 3.69
CA ALA A 65 -12.73 -9.85 4.46
C ALA A 65 -13.86 -10.37 3.56
N SER A 66 -13.64 -11.50 2.89
CA SER A 66 -14.72 -12.45 2.58
C SER A 66 -14.24 -13.91 2.61
N ALA A 67 -13.36 -14.20 3.57
CA ALA A 67 -13.04 -15.55 4.01
C ALA A 67 -13.37 -15.71 5.50
N ARG A 68 -14.61 -15.39 5.90
CA ARG A 68 -15.22 -15.98 7.08
C ARG A 68 -16.59 -16.50 6.67
N LYS A 69 -16.58 -17.65 5.99
CA LYS A 69 -17.76 -18.52 5.88
C LYS A 69 -18.09 -19.00 7.29
N PHE A 70 -19.22 -18.60 7.84
CA PHE A 70 -20.03 -19.39 8.77
C PHE A 70 -21.50 -18.99 8.59
#